data_AF-A0A1A0DIF5-F1
#
_entry.id   AF-A0A1A0DIF5-F1
#
_cell.length_a   1.000
_cell.length_b   1.000
_cell.length_c   1.000
_cell.angle_alpha   90.00
_cell.angle_beta   90.00
_cell.angle_gamma   90.00
#
_symmetry.space_group_name_H-M   'P 1'
#
loop_
_entity.id
_entity.type
_entity.pdbx_description
1 polymer ?
#
loop_
_entity_poly.entity_id
_entity_poly.type
_entity_poly.pdbx_seq_one_letter_code
_entity_poly.pdbx_strand_id
1 'polypeptide(L)'
;MSDICIKPQLLRHVLPRVLSVALLTSLAGCGLFNENKKLPPAPKIAAPETLYNNGIDALRTRRYALAASEFETLQQNYPYSGYIANAQLMEGYAYYLKGKYPEAVQQLNRFISLHPTSSDSAYAYYLRALCFYEQIADVQRDQQGTAESMDALEEVITRFPQSKYARDAQLKIDLCRDHLAGKEMLVGRYYQREKNYEGAINRYQRVVQDFQTTNHVPEALERMVEVYLDLGLTDQARKSAIVLGYNYPGSKWYRYAYDNLHRYHLLTDKFPIPGKIVSASDMPKDAETGTAGAKKGTAMEPDALATDTRNENTQPQAMPIKAAPVTPVKAEPTAPADSASSPAK
;
A
#
# COMPACT_ATOMS: atom_id res chain seq x y z
N MET A 1 -79.64 -39.76 -28.11
CA MET A 1 -78.96 -40.70 -27.21
C MET A 1 -78.42 -41.83 -28.04
N SER A 2 -77.11 -41.89 -28.23
CA SER A 2 -76.40 -43.04 -28.81
C SER A 2 -75.01 -43.03 -28.20
N ASP A 3 -74.87 -43.70 -27.07
CA ASP A 3 -73.63 -43.81 -26.31
C ASP A 3 -72.65 -44.72 -27.06
N ILE A 4 -71.57 -44.12 -27.58
CA ILE A 4 -70.44 -44.87 -28.11
C ILE A 4 -69.55 -45.25 -26.91
N CYS A 5 -69.72 -46.48 -26.46
CA CYS A 5 -68.90 -47.11 -25.43
C CYS A 5 -67.50 -47.43 -26.00
N ILE A 6 -66.52 -46.57 -25.74
CA ILE A 6 -65.11 -46.82 -26.09
C ILE A 6 -64.51 -47.77 -25.04
N LYS A 7 -64.23 -49.02 -25.46
CA LYS A 7 -63.59 -50.04 -24.60
C LYS A 7 -62.19 -49.59 -24.15
N PRO A 8 -61.87 -49.59 -22.84
CA PRO A 8 -60.65 -49.02 -22.28
C PRO A 8 -59.35 -49.82 -22.54
N GLN A 9 -59.43 -50.96 -23.23
CA GLN A 9 -58.27 -51.84 -23.45
C GLN A 9 -57.44 -51.47 -24.69
N LEU A 10 -58.01 -50.78 -25.68
CA LEU A 10 -57.28 -50.41 -26.91
C LEU A 10 -56.47 -49.10 -26.73
N LEU A 11 -56.82 -48.25 -25.77
CA LEU A 11 -56.15 -46.96 -25.55
C LEU A 11 -54.74 -47.13 -24.92
N ARG A 12 -54.51 -48.23 -24.19
CA ARG A 12 -53.26 -48.49 -23.45
C ARG A 12 -52.06 -48.81 -24.34
N HIS A 13 -52.29 -49.28 -25.58
CA HIS A 13 -51.22 -49.62 -26.53
C HIS A 13 -51.03 -48.60 -27.66
N VAL A 14 -52.01 -47.72 -27.89
CA VAL A 14 -51.95 -46.69 -28.94
C VAL A 14 -51.19 -45.46 -28.44
N LEU A 15 -51.38 -45.08 -27.17
CA LEU A 15 -50.65 -43.95 -26.56
C LEU A 15 -49.11 -44.06 -26.62
N PRO A 16 -48.48 -45.19 -26.23
CA PRO A 16 -47.02 -45.28 -26.26
C PRO A 16 -46.45 -45.34 -27.68
N ARG A 17 -47.23 -45.80 -28.67
CA ARG A 17 -46.81 -45.85 -30.10
C ARG A 17 -46.88 -44.47 -30.77
N VAL A 18 -47.88 -43.66 -30.44
CA VAL A 18 -47.96 -42.27 -30.93
C VAL A 18 -46.87 -41.40 -30.29
N LEU A 19 -46.55 -41.62 -29.01
CA LEU A 19 -45.49 -40.90 -28.31
C LEU A 19 -44.09 -41.21 -28.87
N SER A 20 -43.84 -42.46 -29.31
CA SER A 20 -42.56 -42.85 -29.89
C SER A 20 -42.36 -42.33 -31.31
N VAL A 21 -43.41 -42.21 -32.12
CA VAL A 21 -43.33 -41.58 -33.45
C VAL A 21 -43.09 -40.07 -33.35
N ALA A 22 -43.70 -39.39 -32.38
CA ALA A 22 -43.47 -37.96 -32.13
C ALA A 22 -42.05 -37.64 -31.60
N LEU A 23 -41.43 -38.59 -30.90
CA LEU A 23 -40.05 -38.44 -30.41
C LEU A 23 -39.00 -38.68 -31.51
N LEU A 24 -39.32 -39.49 -32.53
CA LEU A 24 -38.44 -39.74 -33.67
C LEU A 24 -38.47 -38.60 -34.71
N THR A 25 -39.56 -37.84 -34.81
CA THR A 25 -39.63 -36.68 -35.72
C THR A 25 -38.99 -35.42 -35.14
N SER A 26 -38.74 -35.34 -33.82
CA SER A 26 -38.05 -34.19 -33.20
C SER A 26 -36.53 -34.24 -33.35
N LEU A 27 -35.93 -35.40 -33.61
CA LEU A 27 -34.47 -35.53 -33.82
C LEU A 27 -34.00 -35.13 -35.22
N ALA A 28 -34.89 -34.95 -36.19
CA ALA A 28 -34.53 -34.56 -37.57
C ALA A 28 -34.39 -33.04 -37.78
N GLY A 29 -34.60 -32.21 -36.74
CA GLY A 29 -34.62 -30.75 -36.84
C GLY A 29 -33.26 -30.05 -36.88
N CYS A 30 -32.15 -30.73 -36.58
CA CYS A 30 -30.84 -30.07 -36.42
C CYS A 30 -30.08 -29.81 -37.75
N GLY A 31 -30.64 -30.15 -38.92
CA GLY A 31 -29.95 -29.99 -40.22
C GLY A 31 -30.38 -28.79 -41.08
N LEU A 32 -31.46 -28.08 -40.71
CA LEU A 32 -32.07 -27.05 -41.56
C LEU A 32 -31.54 -25.62 -41.34
N PHE A 33 -30.66 -25.41 -40.36
CA PHE A 33 -29.97 -24.13 -40.14
C PHE A 33 -28.51 -24.23 -40.54
N ASN A 34 -28.24 -24.61 -41.80
CA ASN A 34 -26.93 -24.39 -42.42
C ASN A 34 -27.00 -23.10 -43.25
N GLU A 35 -27.22 -21.97 -42.57
CA GLU A 35 -26.87 -20.68 -43.16
C GLU A 35 -25.33 -20.62 -43.22
N ASN A 36 -24.81 -20.39 -44.42
CA ASN A 36 -23.44 -19.95 -44.67
C ASN A 36 -23.18 -18.61 -43.95
N LYS A 37 -23.09 -18.62 -42.62
CA LYS A 37 -22.48 -17.54 -41.86
C LYS A 37 -21.00 -17.59 -42.17
N LYS A 38 -20.58 -16.75 -43.11
CA LYS A 38 -19.19 -16.28 -43.17
C LYS A 38 -18.77 -16.01 -41.73
N LEU A 39 -17.73 -16.71 -41.25
CA LEU A 39 -17.18 -16.44 -39.93
C LEU A 39 -17.03 -14.92 -39.79
N PRO A 40 -17.55 -14.29 -38.72
CA PRO A 40 -17.29 -12.88 -38.50
C PRO A 40 -15.77 -12.68 -38.57
N PRO A 41 -15.29 -11.62 -39.26
CA PRO A 41 -13.86 -11.36 -39.31
C PRO A 41 -13.33 -11.33 -37.88
N ALA A 42 -12.21 -12.01 -37.63
CA ALA A 42 -11.58 -12.03 -36.32
C ALA A 42 -11.48 -10.59 -35.79
N PRO A 43 -11.78 -10.34 -34.50
CA PRO A 43 -11.75 -8.99 -33.96
C PRO A 43 -10.38 -8.38 -34.26
N LYS A 44 -10.36 -7.26 -34.98
CA LYS A 44 -9.12 -6.55 -35.31
C LYS A 44 -8.57 -5.98 -34.01
N ILE A 45 -7.59 -6.65 -33.44
CA ILE A 45 -6.84 -6.17 -32.28
C ILE A 45 -6.13 -4.89 -32.71
N ALA A 46 -6.33 -3.82 -31.94
CA ALA A 46 -5.71 -2.53 -32.23
C ALA A 46 -4.18 -2.64 -32.14
N ALA A 47 -3.47 -1.76 -32.86
CA ALA A 47 -2.02 -1.74 -32.83
C ALA A 47 -1.48 -1.54 -31.40
N PRO A 48 -0.26 -2.01 -31.08
CA PRO A 48 0.30 -1.92 -29.72
C PRO A 48 0.34 -0.47 -29.19
N GLU A 49 0.68 0.49 -30.04
CA GLU A 49 0.69 1.91 -29.69
C GLU A 49 -0.71 2.43 -29.36
N THR A 50 -1.73 2.02 -30.13
CA THR A 50 -3.12 2.41 -29.89
C THR A 50 -3.61 1.87 -28.55
N LEU A 51 -3.36 0.59 -28.24
CA LEU A 51 -3.73 0.00 -26.95
C LEU A 51 -3.03 0.73 -25.79
N TYR A 52 -1.75 1.05 -25.93
CA TYR A 52 -1.01 1.80 -24.91
C TYR A 52 -1.63 3.19 -24.69
N ASN A 53 -1.85 3.95 -25.77
CA ASN A 53 -2.42 5.29 -25.69
C ASN A 53 -3.86 5.28 -25.15
N ASN A 54 -4.68 4.29 -25.53
CA ASN A 54 -6.02 4.07 -24.96
C ASN A 54 -5.95 3.87 -23.44
N GLY A 55 -5.03 3.03 -22.97
CA GLY A 55 -4.81 2.80 -21.54
C GLY A 55 -4.40 4.08 -20.80
N ILE A 56 -3.52 4.88 -21.42
CA ILE A 56 -3.08 6.17 -20.91
C ILE A 56 -4.25 7.18 -20.83
N ASP A 57 -5.09 7.26 -21.85
CA ASP A 57 -6.26 8.15 -21.85
C ASP A 57 -7.33 7.67 -20.86
N ALA A 58 -7.46 6.36 -20.67
CA ALA A 58 -8.27 5.78 -19.60
C ALA A 58 -7.74 6.17 -18.21
N LEU A 59 -6.43 6.18 -17.97
CA LEU A 59 -5.84 6.69 -16.73
C LEU A 59 -6.16 8.18 -16.50
N ARG A 60 -5.99 9.02 -17.52
CA ARG A 60 -6.28 10.46 -17.46
C ARG A 60 -7.75 10.74 -17.14
N THR A 61 -8.65 9.92 -17.69
CA THR A 61 -10.10 10.01 -17.45
C THR A 61 -10.56 9.24 -16.21
N ARG A 62 -9.63 8.79 -15.35
CA ARG A 62 -9.87 8.02 -14.12
C ARG A 62 -10.61 6.69 -14.32
N ARG A 63 -10.63 6.16 -15.55
CA ARG A 63 -11.19 4.85 -15.89
C ARG A 63 -10.14 3.77 -15.67
N TYR A 64 -9.73 3.59 -14.41
CA TYR A 64 -8.60 2.72 -14.05
C TYR A 64 -8.79 1.25 -14.43
N ALA A 65 -10.04 0.75 -14.35
CA ALA A 65 -10.35 -0.62 -14.76
C ALA A 65 -10.13 -0.85 -16.26
N LEU A 66 -10.55 0.13 -17.07
CA LEU A 66 -10.34 0.09 -18.51
C LEU A 66 -8.85 0.24 -18.83
N ALA A 67 -8.15 1.15 -18.15
CA ALA A 67 -6.72 1.33 -18.32
C ALA A 67 -5.94 0.03 -18.11
N ALA A 68 -6.19 -0.67 -16.99
CA ALA A 68 -5.55 -1.94 -16.71
C ALA A 68 -5.84 -2.98 -17.81
N SER A 69 -7.10 -3.06 -18.27
CA SER A 69 -7.50 -4.00 -19.33
C SER A 69 -6.84 -3.70 -20.69
N GLU A 70 -6.67 -2.44 -21.07
CA GLU A 70 -5.96 -2.04 -22.30
C GLU A 70 -4.48 -2.44 -22.23
N PHE A 71 -3.82 -2.20 -21.09
CA PHE A 71 -2.42 -2.60 -20.88
C PHE A 71 -2.25 -4.12 -20.81
N GLU A 72 -3.19 -4.84 -20.21
CA GLU A 72 -3.21 -6.30 -20.19
C GLU A 72 -3.38 -6.88 -21.61
N THR A 73 -4.32 -6.32 -22.38
CA THR A 73 -4.57 -6.71 -23.78
C THR A 73 -3.31 -6.50 -24.64
N LEU A 74 -2.59 -5.40 -24.42
CA LEU A 74 -1.31 -5.15 -25.08
C LEU A 74 -0.28 -6.24 -24.75
N GLN A 75 -0.17 -6.61 -23.47
CA GLN A 75 0.78 -7.64 -23.03
C GLN A 75 0.47 -9.03 -23.59
N GLN A 76 -0.80 -9.42 -23.63
CA GLN A 76 -1.21 -10.73 -24.13
C GLN A 76 -0.96 -10.87 -25.63
N ASN A 77 -1.23 -9.82 -26.41
CA ASN A 77 -1.19 -9.88 -27.87
C ASN A 77 0.15 -9.47 -28.47
N TYR A 78 0.95 -8.67 -27.77
CA TYR A 78 2.22 -8.15 -28.29
C TYR A 78 3.43 -8.29 -27.33
N PRO A 79 3.80 -9.51 -26.87
CA PRO A 79 4.82 -9.72 -25.82
C PRO A 79 6.22 -9.13 -26.11
N TYR A 80 6.56 -8.93 -27.38
CA TYR A 80 7.86 -8.40 -27.82
C TYR A 80 7.83 -6.91 -28.19
N SER A 81 6.71 -6.22 -27.94
CA SER A 81 6.56 -4.80 -28.22
C SER A 81 7.44 -3.96 -27.30
N GLY A 82 8.02 -2.88 -27.84
CA GLY A 82 8.77 -1.91 -27.03
C GLY A 82 7.93 -1.20 -25.95
N TYR A 83 6.60 -1.30 -26.03
CA TYR A 83 5.68 -0.72 -25.05
C TYR A 83 5.44 -1.64 -23.83
N ILE A 84 5.93 -2.88 -23.82
CA ILE A 84 5.58 -3.88 -22.79
C ILE A 84 6.02 -3.47 -21.40
N ALA A 85 7.26 -3.00 -21.24
CA ALA A 85 7.78 -2.58 -19.94
C ALA A 85 6.92 -1.43 -19.36
N ASN A 86 6.62 -0.43 -20.17
CA ASN A 86 5.78 0.69 -19.76
C ASN A 86 4.34 0.25 -19.47
N ALA A 87 3.76 -0.62 -20.31
CA ALA A 87 2.40 -1.14 -20.12
C ALA A 87 2.29 -1.92 -18.81
N GLN A 88 3.27 -2.76 -18.48
CA GLN A 88 3.30 -3.51 -17.21
C GLN A 88 3.30 -2.58 -16.00
N LEU A 89 4.16 -1.57 -16.02
CA LEU A 89 4.25 -0.59 -14.93
C LEU A 89 2.98 0.25 -14.81
N MET A 90 2.40 0.69 -15.93
CA MET A 90 1.17 1.47 -15.96
C MET A 90 -0.06 0.65 -15.58
N GLU A 91 -0.08 -0.65 -15.86
CA GLU A 91 -1.11 -1.56 -15.35
C GLU A 91 -1.06 -1.66 -13.82
N GLY A 92 0.13 -1.87 -13.25
CA GLY A 92 0.32 -1.86 -11.79
C GLY A 92 -0.13 -0.53 -11.17
N TYR A 93 0.19 0.59 -11.82
CA TYR A 93 -0.27 1.92 -11.41
C TYR A 93 -1.79 2.09 -11.51
N ALA A 94 -2.42 1.58 -12.57
CA ALA A 94 -3.87 1.57 -12.72
C ALA A 94 -4.55 0.78 -11.59
N TYR A 95 -4.00 -0.37 -11.21
CA TYR A 95 -4.51 -1.15 -10.07
C TYR A 95 -4.34 -0.41 -8.74
N TYR A 96 -3.19 0.22 -8.51
CA TYR A 96 -2.96 1.06 -7.32
C TYR A 96 -4.00 2.18 -7.21
N LEU A 97 -4.21 2.95 -8.30
CA LEU A 97 -5.20 4.04 -8.31
C LEU A 97 -6.65 3.55 -8.13
N LYS A 98 -6.93 2.30 -8.49
CA LYS A 98 -8.23 1.65 -8.27
C LYS A 98 -8.40 1.12 -6.84
N GLY A 99 -7.35 1.12 -6.02
CA GLY A 99 -7.34 0.50 -4.68
C GLY A 99 -7.20 -1.03 -4.71
N LYS A 100 -6.82 -1.60 -5.86
CA LYS A 100 -6.59 -3.04 -6.04
C LYS A 100 -5.11 -3.36 -5.76
N TYR A 101 -4.72 -3.16 -4.51
CA TYR A 101 -3.32 -3.30 -4.09
C TYR A 101 -2.73 -4.69 -4.30
N PRO A 102 -3.43 -5.82 -4.04
CA PRO A 102 -2.88 -7.15 -4.31
C PRO A 102 -2.55 -7.37 -5.80
N GLU A 103 -3.46 -6.98 -6.70
CA GLU A 103 -3.25 -7.07 -8.14
C GLU A 103 -2.12 -6.13 -8.61
N ALA A 104 -2.02 -4.94 -8.02
CA ALA A 104 -0.93 -4.01 -8.29
C ALA A 104 0.43 -4.62 -7.88
N VAL A 105 0.53 -5.18 -6.67
CA VAL A 105 1.76 -5.82 -6.17
C VAL A 105 2.18 -6.99 -7.06
N GLN A 106 1.23 -7.84 -7.47
CA GLN A 106 1.51 -8.96 -8.38
C GLN A 106 2.12 -8.45 -9.69
N GLN A 107 1.51 -7.43 -10.31
CA GLN A 107 1.96 -6.89 -11.58
C GLN A 107 3.31 -6.16 -11.46
N LEU A 108 3.53 -5.43 -10.36
CA LEU A 108 4.80 -4.73 -10.10
C LEU A 108 5.94 -5.72 -9.82
N ASN A 109 5.69 -6.80 -9.09
CA ASN A 109 6.68 -7.86 -8.90
C ASN A 109 7.09 -8.51 -10.23
N ARG A 110 6.15 -8.68 -11.16
CA ARG A 110 6.43 -9.17 -12.51
C ARG A 110 7.32 -8.18 -13.27
N PHE A 111 6.98 -6.90 -13.26
CA PHE A 111 7.81 -5.85 -13.89
C PHE A 111 9.24 -5.85 -13.31
N ILE A 112 9.38 -5.88 -11.99
CA ILE A 112 10.68 -5.90 -11.30
C ILE A 112 11.52 -7.12 -11.71
N SER A 113 10.87 -8.29 -11.82
CA SER A 113 11.54 -9.54 -12.19
C SER A 113 11.99 -9.56 -13.65
N LEU A 114 11.17 -9.03 -14.56
CA LEU A 114 11.44 -9.03 -16.00
C LEU A 114 12.33 -7.86 -16.44
N HIS A 115 12.29 -6.74 -15.75
CA HIS A 115 12.96 -5.48 -16.11
C HIS A 115 13.75 -4.85 -14.94
N PRO A 116 14.71 -5.58 -14.33
CA PRO A 116 15.43 -5.09 -13.15
C PRO A 116 16.36 -3.89 -13.42
N THR A 117 16.80 -3.70 -14.66
CA THR A 117 17.71 -2.61 -15.08
C THR A 117 16.98 -1.43 -15.73
N SER A 118 15.66 -1.36 -15.63
CA SER A 118 14.88 -0.27 -16.21
C SER A 118 15.15 1.05 -15.47
N SER A 119 15.06 2.17 -16.17
CA SER A 119 15.08 3.50 -15.54
C SER A 119 13.94 3.69 -14.55
N ASP A 120 12.84 2.96 -14.75
CA ASP A 120 11.63 3.06 -13.94
C ASP A 120 11.58 2.03 -12.81
N SER A 121 12.63 1.22 -12.62
CA SER A 121 12.71 0.23 -11.54
C SER A 121 12.53 0.88 -10.17
N ALA A 122 13.18 2.02 -9.91
CA ALA A 122 13.02 2.75 -8.65
C ALA A 122 11.56 3.12 -8.36
N TYR A 123 10.80 3.51 -9.40
CA TYR A 123 9.38 3.82 -9.26
C TYR A 123 8.53 2.57 -9.01
N ALA A 124 8.84 1.45 -9.69
CA ALA A 124 8.11 0.19 -9.50
C ALA A 124 8.25 -0.36 -8.07
N TYR A 125 9.47 -0.35 -7.52
CA TYR A 125 9.71 -0.72 -6.11
C TYR A 125 8.95 0.19 -5.15
N TYR A 126 9.00 1.50 -5.40
CA TYR A 126 8.30 2.49 -4.58
C TYR A 126 6.78 2.33 -4.64
N LEU A 127 6.20 2.17 -5.82
CA LEU A 127 4.75 1.97 -5.99
C LEU A 127 4.27 0.67 -5.33
N ARG A 128 5.10 -0.39 -5.37
CA ARG A 128 4.81 -1.63 -4.64
C ARG A 128 4.82 -1.40 -3.13
N ALA A 129 5.80 -0.65 -2.62
CA ALA A 129 5.85 -0.28 -1.21
C ALA A 129 4.63 0.56 -0.78
N LEU A 130 4.18 1.47 -1.65
CA LEU A 130 2.93 2.22 -1.43
C LEU A 130 1.71 1.31 -1.34
N CYS A 131 1.62 0.25 -2.17
CA CYS A 131 0.50 -0.69 -2.09
C CYS A 131 0.38 -1.32 -0.70
N PHE A 132 1.50 -1.69 -0.07
CA PHE A 132 1.51 -2.18 1.32
C PHE A 132 1.20 -1.06 2.32
N TYR A 133 1.74 0.14 2.10
CA TYR A 133 1.55 1.30 2.98
C TYR A 133 0.07 1.71 3.07
N GLU A 134 -0.65 1.75 1.95
CA GLU A 134 -2.08 2.09 1.94
C GLU A 134 -2.97 1.02 2.60
N GLN A 135 -2.42 -0.17 2.86
CA GLN A 135 -3.11 -1.28 3.55
C GLN A 135 -2.81 -1.32 5.05
N ILE A 136 -2.01 -0.39 5.58
CA ILE A 136 -1.73 -0.31 7.01
C ILE A 136 -3.03 -0.17 7.79
N ALA A 137 -3.23 -1.10 8.72
CA ALA A 137 -4.39 -1.11 9.59
C ALA A 137 -4.21 -0.19 10.79
N ASP A 138 -5.31 0.17 11.43
CA ASP A 138 -5.31 0.84 12.74
C ASP A 138 -4.42 0.07 13.73
N VAL A 139 -3.69 0.81 14.56
CA VAL A 139 -2.83 0.33 15.65
C VAL A 139 -3.51 -0.73 16.53
N GLN A 140 -4.82 -0.70 16.69
CA GLN A 140 -5.55 -1.72 17.46
C GLN A 140 -5.49 -3.13 16.82
N ARG A 141 -5.38 -3.20 15.50
CA ARG A 141 -5.39 -4.45 14.71
C ARG A 141 -4.00 -5.08 14.63
N ASP A 142 -3.93 -6.19 13.91
CA ASP A 142 -2.65 -6.82 13.59
C ASP A 142 -1.75 -5.87 12.76
N GLN A 143 -0.45 -5.91 13.02
CA GLN A 143 0.53 -4.98 12.45
C GLN A 143 1.52 -5.65 11.48
N GLN A 144 1.25 -6.89 11.05
CA GLN A 144 2.11 -7.56 10.07
C GLN A 144 2.22 -6.74 8.78
N GLY A 145 1.10 -6.19 8.29
CA GLY A 145 1.10 -5.33 7.09
C GLY A 145 1.94 -4.05 7.25
N THR A 146 2.04 -3.51 8.46
CA THR A 146 2.91 -2.35 8.76
C THR A 146 4.39 -2.72 8.66
N ALA A 147 4.76 -3.90 9.15
CA ALA A 147 6.13 -4.41 9.02
C ALA A 147 6.48 -4.69 7.56
N GLU A 148 5.58 -5.36 6.82
CA GLU A 148 5.76 -5.62 5.38
C GLU A 148 5.89 -4.32 4.56
N SER A 149 5.12 -3.29 4.91
CA SER A 149 5.24 -1.97 4.30
C SER A 149 6.60 -1.33 4.59
N MET A 150 7.04 -1.38 5.86
CA MET A 150 8.33 -0.83 6.26
C MET A 150 9.49 -1.52 5.52
N ASP A 151 9.50 -2.84 5.46
CA ASP A 151 10.52 -3.62 4.74
C ASP A 151 10.56 -3.26 3.24
N ALA A 152 9.39 -3.11 2.62
CA ALA A 152 9.30 -2.71 1.22
C ALA A 152 9.80 -1.29 0.97
N LEU A 153 9.58 -0.35 1.90
CA LEU A 153 10.10 1.02 1.83
C LEU A 153 11.61 1.07 2.07
N GLU A 154 12.12 0.29 3.01
CA GLU A 154 13.57 0.15 3.27
C GLU A 154 14.30 -0.40 2.05
N GLU A 155 13.68 -1.31 1.29
CA GLU A 155 14.23 -1.80 0.04
C GLU A 155 14.40 -0.68 -1.01
N VAL A 156 13.47 0.28 -1.08
CA VAL A 156 13.58 1.45 -1.98
C VAL A 156 14.80 2.29 -1.64
N ILE A 157 15.01 2.58 -0.35
CA ILE A 157 16.14 3.40 0.12
C ILE A 157 17.46 2.66 -0.10
N THR A 158 17.49 1.36 0.23
CA THR A 158 18.70 0.54 0.13
C THR A 158 19.15 0.38 -1.32
N ARG A 159 18.21 0.14 -2.24
CA ARG A 159 18.52 -0.06 -3.66
C ARG A 159 18.69 1.24 -4.44
N PHE A 160 17.90 2.26 -4.11
CA PHE A 160 17.82 3.51 -4.89
C PHE A 160 17.95 4.75 -3.99
N PRO A 161 19.07 4.91 -3.25
CA PRO A 161 19.22 5.97 -2.25
C PRO A 161 19.19 7.38 -2.84
N GLN A 162 19.60 7.55 -4.10
CA GLN A 162 19.62 8.85 -4.81
C GLN A 162 18.34 9.12 -5.62
N SER A 163 17.35 8.23 -5.57
CA SER A 163 16.10 8.44 -6.29
C SER A 163 15.26 9.52 -5.62
N LYS A 164 14.42 10.20 -6.41
CA LYS A 164 13.43 11.16 -5.89
C LYS A 164 12.42 10.53 -4.90
N TYR A 165 12.32 9.20 -4.87
CA TYR A 165 11.41 8.44 -4.02
C TYR A 165 12.00 8.10 -2.65
N ALA A 166 13.33 8.10 -2.51
CA ALA A 166 14.00 7.70 -1.27
C ALA A 166 13.60 8.60 -0.09
N ARG A 167 13.48 9.91 -0.31
CA ARG A 167 13.08 10.86 0.74
C ARG A 167 11.64 10.64 1.21
N ASP A 168 10.71 10.38 0.29
CA ASP A 168 9.33 10.08 0.68
C ASP A 168 9.24 8.73 1.40
N ALA A 169 9.96 7.72 0.90
CA ALA A 169 10.04 6.42 1.56
C ALA A 169 10.55 6.52 3.00
N GLN A 170 11.55 7.36 3.27
CA GLN A 170 12.06 7.59 4.62
C GLN A 170 10.97 8.16 5.55
N LEU A 171 10.22 9.16 5.09
CA LEU A 171 9.12 9.74 5.87
C LEU A 171 8.04 8.69 6.17
N LYS A 172 7.73 7.83 5.20
CA LYS A 172 6.77 6.73 5.40
C LYS A 172 7.28 5.66 6.35
N ILE A 173 8.58 5.33 6.33
CA ILE A 173 9.19 4.44 7.32
C ILE A 173 9.03 5.01 8.72
N ASP A 174 9.27 6.32 8.89
CA ASP A 174 9.12 6.97 10.20
C ASP A 174 7.66 6.86 10.71
N LEU A 175 6.67 6.98 9.82
CA LEU A 175 5.26 6.75 10.14
C LEU A 175 4.95 5.28 10.48
N CYS A 176 5.52 4.32 9.74
CA CYS A 176 5.39 2.90 10.07
C CYS A 176 5.98 2.60 11.46
N ARG A 177 7.14 3.17 11.80
CA ARG A 177 7.75 3.03 13.13
C ARG A 177 6.87 3.63 14.22
N ASP A 178 6.24 4.77 13.96
CA ASP A 178 5.30 5.40 14.89
C ASP A 178 4.07 4.48 15.15
N HIS A 179 3.50 3.88 14.11
CA HIS A 179 2.41 2.89 14.24
C HIS A 179 2.82 1.66 15.08
N LEU A 180 4.00 1.10 14.81
CA LEU A 180 4.52 -0.05 15.56
C LEU A 180 4.80 0.30 17.03
N ALA A 181 5.37 1.48 17.29
CA ALA A 181 5.55 1.99 18.65
C ALA A 181 4.21 2.24 19.35
N GLY A 182 3.22 2.78 18.65
CA GLY A 182 1.87 2.96 19.13
C GLY A 182 1.21 1.64 19.55
N LYS A 183 1.48 0.55 18.84
CA LYS A 183 0.99 -0.80 19.20
C LYS A 183 1.56 -1.24 20.54
N GLU A 184 2.87 -1.10 20.71
CA GLU A 184 3.55 -1.47 21.95
C GLU A 184 3.05 -0.60 23.13
N MET A 185 2.84 0.70 22.91
CA MET A 185 2.22 1.58 23.90
C MET A 185 0.79 1.16 24.27
N LEU A 186 -0.03 0.79 23.28
CA LEU A 186 -1.40 0.33 23.52
C LEU A 186 -1.42 -0.91 24.42
N VAL A 187 -0.56 -1.90 24.13
CA VAL A 187 -0.45 -3.13 24.91
C VAL A 187 0.16 -2.85 26.29
N GLY A 188 1.17 -2.01 26.38
CA GLY A 188 1.79 -1.60 27.65
C GLY A 188 0.77 -0.92 28.58
N ARG A 189 -0.01 0.03 28.07
CA ARG A 189 -1.08 0.70 28.84
C ARG A 189 -2.16 -0.27 29.28
N TYR A 190 -2.49 -1.27 28.47
CA TYR A 190 -3.41 -2.33 28.86
C TYR A 190 -2.87 -3.13 30.05
N TYR A 191 -1.62 -3.64 29.95
CA TYR A 191 -1.01 -4.39 31.05
C TYR A 191 -0.85 -3.58 32.34
N GLN A 192 -0.53 -2.29 32.23
CA GLN A 192 -0.45 -1.40 33.40
C GLN A 192 -1.81 -1.27 34.09
N ARG A 193 -2.92 -1.12 33.35
CA ARG A 193 -4.28 -1.07 33.92
C ARG A 193 -4.66 -2.38 34.64
N GLU A 194 -4.24 -3.51 34.09
CA GLU A 194 -4.44 -4.84 34.68
C GLU A 194 -3.46 -5.14 35.82
N LYS A 195 -2.62 -4.18 36.22
CA LYS A 195 -1.55 -4.33 37.23
C LYS A 195 -0.52 -5.42 36.90
N ASN A 196 -0.42 -5.80 35.64
CA ASN A 196 0.68 -6.63 35.14
C ASN A 196 1.88 -5.72 34.82
N TYR A 197 2.59 -5.33 35.86
CA TYR A 197 3.68 -4.35 35.77
C TYR A 197 4.90 -4.86 35.00
N GLU A 198 5.24 -6.14 35.13
CA GLU A 198 6.33 -6.76 34.37
C GLU A 198 6.03 -6.71 32.86
N GLY A 199 4.82 -7.13 32.47
CA GLY A 199 4.37 -7.04 31.09
C GLY A 199 4.37 -5.60 30.56
N ALA A 200 3.92 -4.64 31.36
CA ALA A 200 3.90 -3.24 30.99
C ALA A 200 5.32 -2.67 30.76
N ILE A 201 6.25 -2.90 31.70
CA ILE A 201 7.65 -2.46 31.59
C ILE A 201 8.29 -3.04 30.34
N ASN A 202 8.12 -4.33 30.06
CA ASN A 202 8.69 -4.97 28.87
C ASN A 202 8.22 -4.29 27.57
N ARG A 203 6.94 -3.91 27.51
CA ARG A 203 6.37 -3.20 26.35
C ARG A 203 6.93 -1.79 26.20
N TYR A 204 6.99 -1.03 27.29
CA TYR A 204 7.54 0.33 27.27
C TYR A 204 9.04 0.34 26.98
N GLN A 205 9.80 -0.60 27.53
CA GLN A 205 11.23 -0.77 27.22
C GLN A 205 11.45 -1.01 25.73
N ARG A 206 10.60 -1.82 25.09
CA ARG A 206 10.68 -2.05 23.65
C ARG A 206 10.50 -0.76 22.85
N VAL A 207 9.58 0.12 23.26
CA VAL A 207 9.42 1.45 22.64
C VAL A 207 10.71 2.27 22.76
N VAL A 208 11.33 2.29 23.94
CA VAL A 208 12.57 3.04 24.18
C VAL A 208 13.76 2.44 23.43
N GLN A 209 13.81 1.12 23.25
CA GLN A 209 14.95 0.44 22.62
C GLN A 209 14.85 0.43 21.09
N ASP A 210 13.70 0.03 20.54
CA ASP A 210 13.51 -0.24 19.12
C ASP A 210 12.99 1.00 18.34
N PHE A 211 12.31 1.92 19.02
CA PHE A 211 11.56 3.03 18.40
C PHE A 211 12.00 4.42 18.90
N GLN A 212 13.31 4.60 19.12
CA GLN A 212 13.94 5.81 19.69
C GLN A 212 13.61 7.13 18.98
N THR A 213 13.25 7.08 17.69
CA THR A 213 12.94 8.27 16.87
C THR A 213 11.46 8.68 16.93
N THR A 214 10.61 7.90 17.60
CA THR A 214 9.15 8.13 17.63
C THR A 214 8.74 9.08 18.75
N ASN A 215 7.56 9.70 18.58
CA ASN A 215 6.99 10.59 19.60
C ASN A 215 6.46 9.83 20.84
N HIS A 216 6.51 8.50 20.82
CA HIS A 216 6.07 7.64 21.91
C HIS A 216 7.13 7.44 23.00
N VAL A 217 8.41 7.68 22.72
CA VAL A 217 9.51 7.46 23.67
C VAL A 217 9.36 8.26 24.97
N PRO A 218 9.02 9.57 24.95
CA PRO A 218 8.87 10.32 26.19
C PRO A 218 7.74 9.81 27.07
N GLU A 219 6.64 9.36 26.47
CA GLU A 219 5.54 8.74 27.20
C GLU A 219 5.97 7.39 27.76
N ALA A 220 6.62 6.53 26.97
CA ALA A 220 7.07 5.22 27.41
C ALA A 220 7.99 5.31 28.64
N LEU A 221 8.96 6.25 28.62
CA LEU A 221 9.84 6.51 29.75
C LEU A 221 9.07 6.97 30.99
N GLU A 222 8.10 7.86 30.84
CA GLU A 222 7.27 8.34 31.95
C GLU A 222 6.42 7.21 32.54
N ARG A 223 5.80 6.37 31.71
CA ARG A 223 5.07 5.19 32.17
C ARG A 223 5.97 4.18 32.88
N MET A 224 7.22 4.00 32.43
CA MET A 224 8.20 3.20 33.16
C MET A 224 8.47 3.78 34.55
N VAL A 225 8.59 5.11 34.69
CA VAL A 225 8.75 5.77 35.99
C VAL A 225 7.55 5.47 36.89
N GLU A 226 6.32 5.65 36.40
CA GLU A 226 5.10 5.34 37.16
C GLU A 226 5.11 3.88 37.65
N VAL A 227 5.34 2.92 36.74
CA VAL A 227 5.32 1.49 37.08
C VAL A 227 6.45 1.12 38.04
N TYR A 228 7.64 1.69 37.89
CA TYR A 228 8.73 1.46 38.85
C TYR A 228 8.42 2.01 40.24
N LEU A 229 7.74 3.16 40.34
CA LEU A 229 7.27 3.70 41.62
C LEU A 229 6.21 2.81 42.26
N ASP A 230 5.26 2.29 41.48
CA ASP A 230 4.22 1.37 41.96
C ASP A 230 4.82 0.06 42.49
N LEU A 231 5.93 -0.40 41.91
CA LEU A 231 6.69 -1.57 42.38
C LEU A 231 7.64 -1.27 43.56
N GLY A 232 7.83 -0.01 43.93
CA GLY A 232 8.82 0.42 44.92
C GLY A 232 10.27 0.38 44.44
N LEU A 233 10.51 0.24 43.13
CA LEU A 233 11.82 0.24 42.49
C LEU A 233 12.31 1.68 42.24
N THR A 234 12.53 2.42 43.32
CA THR A 234 12.81 3.87 43.31
C THR A 234 14.07 4.25 42.53
N ASP A 235 15.10 3.41 42.56
CA ASP A 235 16.33 3.65 41.80
C ASP A 235 16.10 3.59 40.28
N GLN A 236 15.31 2.62 39.81
CA GLN A 236 14.98 2.50 38.39
C GLN A 236 14.08 3.64 37.94
N ALA A 237 13.08 4.00 38.74
CA ALA A 237 12.24 5.18 38.50
C ALA A 237 13.08 6.45 38.32
N ARG A 238 14.04 6.68 39.23
CA ARG A 238 14.95 7.83 39.17
C ARG A 238 15.79 7.83 37.89
N LYS A 239 16.40 6.68 37.54
CA LYS A 239 17.21 6.53 36.33
C LYS A 239 16.39 6.81 35.06
N SER A 240 15.20 6.22 34.93
CA SER A 240 14.33 6.46 33.78
C SER A 240 13.91 7.92 33.65
N ALA A 241 13.60 8.58 34.77
CA ALA A 241 13.26 10.00 34.76
C ALA A 241 14.45 10.91 34.41
N ILE A 242 15.68 10.56 34.81
CA ILE A 242 16.88 11.30 34.40
C ILE A 242 17.06 11.20 32.88
N VAL A 243 16.92 10.01 32.31
CA VAL A 243 17.00 9.80 30.85
C VAL A 243 15.92 10.61 30.13
N LEU A 244 14.69 10.62 30.67
CA LEU A 244 13.59 11.42 30.13
C LEU A 244 13.87 12.92 30.19
N GLY A 245 14.37 13.42 31.33
CA GLY A 245 14.69 14.84 31.52
C GLY A 245 15.86 15.33 30.66
N TYR A 246 16.84 14.46 30.42
CA TYR A 246 17.97 14.77 29.54
C TYR A 246 17.55 14.96 28.09
N ASN A 247 16.84 13.97 27.55
CA ASN A 247 16.51 13.91 26.13
C ASN A 247 15.28 14.78 25.80
N TYR A 248 14.37 14.95 26.75
CA TYR A 248 13.08 15.62 26.54
C TYR A 248 12.73 16.62 27.67
N PRO A 249 13.60 17.59 28.01
CA PRO A 249 13.41 18.48 29.16
C PRO A 249 12.13 19.33 29.07
N GLY A 250 11.69 19.68 27.85
CA GLY A 250 10.47 20.45 27.61
C GLY A 250 9.18 19.62 27.52
N SER A 251 9.27 18.29 27.54
CA SER A 251 8.11 17.41 27.36
C SER A 251 7.14 17.48 28.54
N LYS A 252 5.83 17.43 28.25
CA LYS A 252 4.79 17.29 29.28
C LYS A 252 5.00 16.03 30.13
N TRP A 253 5.51 14.97 29.51
CA TRP A 253 5.79 13.69 30.16
C TRP A 253 6.90 13.83 31.18
N TYR A 254 7.91 14.66 30.91
CA TYR A 254 8.96 14.90 31.90
C TYR A 254 8.44 15.64 33.13
N ARG A 255 7.52 16.60 32.95
CA ARG A 255 6.86 17.29 34.08
C ARG A 255 6.11 16.29 34.97
N TYR A 256 5.37 15.36 34.38
CA TYR A 256 4.66 14.32 35.15
C TYR A 256 5.63 13.42 35.92
N ALA A 257 6.71 12.95 35.29
CA ALA A 257 7.74 12.16 35.98
C ALA A 257 8.38 12.94 37.14
N TYR A 258 8.71 14.22 36.93
CA TYR A 258 9.30 15.09 37.94
C TYR A 258 8.36 15.29 39.14
N ASP A 259 7.08 15.59 38.88
CA ASP A 259 6.06 15.76 39.91
C ASP A 259 5.84 14.47 40.71
N ASN A 260 5.83 13.31 40.03
CA ASN A 260 5.73 12.01 40.68
C ASN A 260 6.94 11.76 41.60
N LEU A 261 8.17 11.99 41.12
CA LEU A 261 9.36 11.85 41.97
C LEU A 261 9.37 12.82 43.15
N HIS A 262 8.85 14.04 42.97
CA HIS A 262 8.73 15.00 44.06
C HIS A 262 7.80 14.50 45.17
N ARG A 263 6.63 13.96 44.82
CA ARG A 263 5.66 13.39 45.78
C ARG A 263 6.24 12.22 46.57
N TYR A 264 7.13 11.43 45.97
CA TYR A 264 7.80 10.30 46.62
C TYR A 264 9.10 10.72 47.36
N HIS A 265 9.43 12.02 47.41
CA HIS A 265 10.66 12.56 48.01
C HIS A 265 11.95 11.96 47.41
N LEU A 266 11.96 11.72 46.09
CA LEU A 266 13.07 11.10 45.36
C LEU A 266 13.91 12.08 44.55
N LEU A 267 13.59 13.38 44.57
CA LEU A 267 14.40 14.40 43.89
C LEU A 267 15.69 14.70 44.67
N THR A 268 16.77 14.92 43.94
CA THR A 268 18.06 15.38 44.47
C THR A 268 18.41 16.74 43.88
N ASP A 269 19.36 17.45 44.50
CA ASP A 269 19.75 18.82 44.07
C ASP A 269 20.24 18.90 42.62
N LYS A 270 20.70 17.78 42.06
CA LYS A 270 21.21 17.67 40.68
C LYS A 270 20.18 17.16 39.68
N PHE A 271 18.91 17.04 40.07
CA PHE A 271 17.89 16.56 39.15
C PHE A 271 17.61 17.60 38.05
N PRO A 272 17.45 17.19 36.77
CA PRO A 272 17.10 18.14 35.71
C PRO A 272 15.79 18.87 36.06
N ILE A 273 15.74 20.18 35.81
CA ILE A 273 14.54 20.97 36.07
C ILE A 273 13.71 21.00 34.79
N PRO A 274 12.39 20.72 34.82
CA PRO A 274 11.57 20.75 33.63
C PRO A 274 11.65 22.08 32.89
N GLY A 275 11.84 22.02 31.58
CA GLY A 275 12.02 23.19 30.69
C GLY A 275 13.42 23.80 30.67
N LYS A 276 14.36 23.37 31.52
CA LYS A 276 15.76 23.80 31.44
C LYS A 276 16.61 22.75 30.71
N ILE A 277 17.43 23.22 29.77
CA ILE A 277 18.39 22.39 29.06
C ILE A 277 19.57 22.13 30.00
N VAL A 278 19.92 20.86 30.19
CA VAL A 278 21.02 20.43 31.07
C VAL A 278 22.18 19.96 30.22
N SER A 279 23.41 20.42 30.53
CA SER A 279 24.63 19.96 29.88
C SER A 279 25.00 18.56 30.37
N ALA A 280 25.60 17.73 29.51
CA ALA A 280 26.03 16.36 29.86
C ALA A 280 26.99 16.31 31.07
N SER A 281 27.74 17.40 31.31
CA SER A 281 28.65 17.55 32.47
C SER A 281 27.93 17.61 33.82
N ASP A 282 26.66 17.98 33.83
CA ASP A 282 25.92 18.32 35.04
C ASP A 282 25.05 17.15 35.53
N MET A 283 25.10 16.02 34.82
CA MET A 283 24.31 14.83 35.12
C MET A 283 24.75 14.10 36.40
N PRO A 284 23.82 13.54 37.18
CA PRO A 284 24.15 12.62 38.27
C PRO A 284 24.88 11.39 37.72
N LYS A 285 26.04 11.05 38.32
CA LYS A 285 26.87 9.89 37.91
C LYS A 285 26.13 8.54 38.06
N ASP A 286 25.07 8.53 38.85
CA ASP A 286 24.26 7.37 39.20
C ASP A 286 23.47 6.82 38.00
N ALA A 287 23.39 7.57 36.89
CA ALA A 287 22.67 7.21 35.67
C ALA A 287 23.44 6.28 34.72
N GLU A 288 24.73 6.01 34.94
CA GLU A 288 25.58 5.27 33.97
C GLU A 288 25.40 3.73 33.96
N THR A 289 24.50 3.18 34.76
CA THR A 289 24.29 1.72 34.83
C THR A 289 22.86 1.32 34.48
N GLY A 290 22.59 1.18 33.18
CA GLY A 290 21.32 0.60 32.71
C GLY A 290 20.89 1.00 31.30
N THR A 291 21.76 0.92 30.30
CA THR A 291 21.43 0.73 28.87
C THR A 291 22.74 0.72 28.08
N ALA A 292 23.41 -0.43 28.06
CA ALA A 292 24.48 -0.66 27.09
C ALA A 292 23.85 -0.63 25.69
N GLY A 293 24.15 0.40 24.90
CA GLY A 293 23.86 0.42 23.46
C GLY A 293 23.15 1.63 22.88
N ALA A 294 23.13 2.81 23.52
CA ALA A 294 22.75 4.03 22.79
C ALA A 294 23.93 4.48 21.91
N LYS A 295 23.99 3.97 20.66
CA LYS A 295 24.83 4.60 19.64
C LYS A 295 24.38 6.05 19.51
N LYS A 296 25.36 6.94 19.62
CA LYS A 296 25.32 8.40 19.51
C LYS A 296 24.39 8.85 18.37
N GLY A 297 23.10 9.02 18.67
CA GLY A 297 22.16 9.71 17.81
C GLY A 297 22.53 11.18 17.86
N THR A 298 23.05 11.70 16.76
CA THR A 298 23.25 13.13 16.54
C THR A 298 21.96 13.84 16.90
N ALA A 299 21.99 14.65 17.98
CA ALA A 299 20.92 15.55 18.30
C ALA A 299 20.72 16.48 17.10
N MET A 300 19.64 16.27 16.36
CA MET A 300 19.15 17.27 15.43
C MET A 300 18.41 18.31 16.27
N GLU A 301 18.83 19.57 16.15
CA GLU A 301 18.27 20.72 16.85
C GLU A 301 16.74 20.77 16.74
N PRO A 302 16.04 21.31 17.76
CA PRO A 302 14.60 21.40 17.75
C PRO A 302 14.18 22.62 16.92
N ASP A 303 14.03 22.44 15.60
CA ASP A 303 13.32 23.43 14.81
C ASP A 303 11.81 23.18 14.92
N ALA A 304 11.25 23.89 15.90
CA ALA A 304 9.90 24.42 16.01
C ALA A 304 8.80 23.80 15.14
N LEU A 305 7.81 23.21 15.84
CA LEU A 305 6.42 23.40 15.47
C LEU A 305 6.11 24.90 15.40
N ALA A 306 6.08 25.48 14.21
CA ALA A 306 5.16 26.55 13.81
C ALA A 306 5.39 26.93 12.33
N THR A 307 4.60 26.36 11.43
CA THR A 307 3.58 27.08 10.65
C THR A 307 2.90 26.06 9.75
N ASP A 308 1.58 26.02 9.90
CA ASP A 308 0.54 25.75 8.92
C ASP A 308 0.98 25.59 7.43
N THR A 309 0.28 24.69 6.73
CA THR A 309 0.42 24.20 5.34
C THR A 309 1.24 22.91 5.11
N ARG A 310 0.75 21.77 5.62
CA ARG A 310 1.05 20.45 5.01
C ARG A 310 -0.17 19.90 4.30
N ASN A 311 -0.44 20.53 3.16
CA ASN A 311 -0.99 19.99 1.92
C ASN A 311 -1.58 18.56 2.01
N GLU A 312 -2.89 18.44 2.16
CA GLU A 312 -3.70 17.20 2.05
C GLU A 312 -3.67 16.56 0.63
N ASN A 313 -2.63 16.82 -0.17
CA ASN A 313 -2.60 16.46 -1.59
C ASN A 313 -1.20 16.08 -2.08
N THR A 314 -0.45 15.31 -1.29
CA THR A 314 0.67 14.56 -1.87
C THR A 314 0.15 13.22 -2.39
N GLN A 315 -0.68 13.28 -3.44
CA GLN A 315 -0.78 12.14 -4.35
C GLN A 315 0.65 11.82 -4.80
N PRO A 316 1.05 10.53 -4.88
CA PRO A 316 2.36 10.18 -5.43
C PRO A 316 2.49 10.94 -6.75
N GLN A 317 3.51 11.79 -6.88
CA GLN A 317 3.69 12.55 -8.12
C GLN A 317 3.71 11.52 -9.25
N ALA A 318 2.62 11.49 -10.02
CA ALA A 318 2.47 10.58 -11.13
C ALA A 318 3.70 10.76 -12.00
N MET A 319 4.30 9.67 -12.48
CA MET A 319 5.29 9.81 -13.54
C MET A 319 4.70 10.71 -14.63
N PRO A 320 5.48 11.61 -15.24
CA PRO A 320 5.01 12.33 -16.41
C PRO A 320 4.54 11.27 -17.40
N ILE A 321 3.23 11.28 -17.68
CA ILE A 321 2.56 10.33 -18.55
C ILE A 321 3.15 10.52 -19.93
N LYS A 322 4.21 9.78 -20.27
CA LYS A 322 4.84 9.81 -21.58
C LYS A 322 3.89 9.10 -22.54
N ALA A 323 3.15 9.89 -23.32
CA ALA A 323 2.46 9.40 -24.51
C ALA A 323 3.52 8.83 -25.47
N ALA A 324 3.13 7.83 -26.27
CA ALA A 324 4.01 7.37 -27.34
C ALA A 324 4.37 8.56 -28.26
N PRO A 325 5.63 8.70 -28.72
CA PRO A 325 5.96 9.68 -29.73
C PRO A 325 5.20 9.33 -31.01
N VAL A 326 4.17 10.10 -31.33
CA VAL A 326 3.43 10.02 -32.59
C VAL A 326 4.40 10.28 -33.74
N THR A 327 4.91 9.21 -34.36
CA THR A 327 5.52 9.35 -35.68
C THR A 327 4.42 9.66 -36.68
N PRO A 328 4.47 10.80 -37.40
CA PRO A 328 3.46 11.11 -38.40
C PRO A 328 3.46 10.00 -39.46
N VAL A 329 2.28 9.41 -39.68
CA VAL A 329 2.06 8.44 -40.75
C VAL A 329 2.45 9.12 -42.06
N LYS A 330 3.51 8.60 -42.69
CA LYS A 330 3.95 9.04 -44.02
C LYS A 330 2.79 8.74 -44.97
N ALA A 331 2.17 9.78 -45.53
CA ALA A 331 1.06 9.64 -46.45
C ALA A 331 1.46 8.68 -47.59
N GLU A 332 0.69 7.60 -47.73
CA GLU A 332 0.80 6.65 -48.82
C GLU A 332 0.54 7.38 -50.14
N PRO A 333 1.33 7.16 -51.21
CA PRO A 333 1.14 7.87 -52.46
C PRO A 333 -0.18 7.44 -53.10
N THR A 334 -1.13 8.36 -53.19
CA THR A 334 -2.38 8.17 -53.94
C THR A 334 -2.06 7.94 -55.41
N ALA A 335 -2.40 6.75 -55.91
CA ALA A 335 -2.40 6.44 -57.34
C ALA A 335 -3.34 7.38 -58.10
N PRO A 336 -3.03 7.73 -59.38
CA PRO A 336 -3.80 8.72 -60.12
C PRO A 336 -5.19 8.17 -60.49
N ALA A 337 -6.21 8.98 -60.20
CA ALA A 337 -7.58 8.71 -60.62
C ALA A 337 -7.75 9.12 -62.09
N ASP A 338 -7.88 8.11 -62.96
CA ASP A 338 -8.58 8.27 -64.23
C ASP A 338 -10.05 8.57 -63.95
N SER A 339 -10.53 9.75 -64.31
CA SER A 339 -11.92 9.93 -64.75
C SER A 339 -12.05 11.10 -65.71
N ALA A 340 -12.64 10.78 -66.84
CA ALA A 340 -12.92 11.66 -67.94
C ALA A 340 -14.14 12.57 -67.69
N SER A 341 -14.15 13.69 -68.44
CA SER A 341 -15.31 14.40 -68.99
C SER A 341 -16.14 15.32 -68.09
N SER A 342 -16.09 16.63 -68.36
CA SER A 342 -17.17 17.36 -69.06
C SER A 342 -16.83 18.85 -69.34
N PRO A 343 -17.55 19.52 -70.26
CA PRO A 343 -17.04 20.62 -71.09
C PRO A 343 -17.43 22.02 -70.60
N ALA A 344 -16.66 23.04 -71.01
CA ALA A 344 -17.15 24.42 -71.19
C ALA A 344 -16.10 25.32 -71.88
N LYS A 345 -16.15 25.44 -73.22
CA LYS A 345 -16.43 26.67 -73.97
C LYS A 345 -16.28 26.45 -75.48
#